data_AF-A0A328NRN3-F1
#
_entry.id   AF-A0A328NRN3-F1
#
_cell.length_a   1.000
_cell.length_b   1.000
_cell.length_c   1.000
_cell.angle_alpha   90.00
_cell.angle_beta   90.00
_cell.angle_gamma   90.00
#
_symmetry.space_group_name_H-M   'P 1'
#
loop_
_entity.id
_entity.type
_entity.pdbx_description
1 polymer ?
#
loop_
_entity_poly.entity_id
_entity_poly.type
_entity_poly.pdbx_seq_one_letter_code
_entity_poly.pdbx_strand_id
1 'polypeptide(L)'
;MMREQCERLAEQATLPNVSLFVVPADVGMYPGLGGPFTVAEMPDGARVAHVDSQAQAQLIDKVADVATLGRRWERIRDGALSRAQSLNLIREAAASWT
;
A
#
# COMPACT_ATOMS: atom_id res chain seq x y z
N MET A 1 13.18 7.59 15.90
CA MET A 1 13.08 6.92 14.58
C MET A 1 11.70 6.34 14.30
N MET A 2 11.27 5.20 14.88
CA MET A 2 9.98 4.58 14.52
C MET A 2 8.76 5.45 14.88
N ARG A 3 8.77 6.10 16.05
CA ARG A 3 7.78 7.12 16.43
C ARG A 3 7.58 8.17 15.34
N GLU A 4 8.66 8.85 14.95
CA GLU A 4 8.64 9.93 13.97
C GLU A 4 8.16 9.46 12.58
N GLN A 5 8.50 8.22 12.18
CA GLN A 5 8.02 7.63 10.94
C GLN A 5 6.51 7.39 10.97
N CYS A 6 5.98 6.83 12.07
CA CYS A 6 4.54 6.64 12.23
C CYS A 6 3.78 7.97 12.33
N GLU A 7 4.32 8.96 13.03
CA GLU A 7 3.76 10.32 13.09
C GLU A 7 3.68 10.94 11.69
N ARG A 8 4.76 10.86 10.91
CA ARG A 8 4.78 11.33 9.52
C ARG A 8 3.73 10.64 8.67
N LEU A 9 3.57 9.32 8.78
CA LEU A 9 2.52 8.59 8.05
C LEU A 9 1.11 9.07 8.46
N ALA A 10 0.87 9.25 9.76
CA ALA A 10 -0.41 9.76 10.26
C ALA A 10 -0.72 11.19 9.77
N GLU A 11 0.30 12.05 9.68
CA GLU A 11 0.18 13.38 9.09
C GLU A 11 -0.16 13.31 7.59
N GLN A 12 0.55 12.49 6.81
CA GLN A 12 0.29 12.35 5.37
C GLN A 12 -1.12 11.83 5.09
N ALA A 13 -1.65 10.96 5.94
CA ALA A 13 -3.01 10.43 5.80
C ALA A 13 -4.13 11.49 5.97
N THR A 14 -3.79 12.72 6.37
CA THR A 14 -4.74 13.85 6.41
C THR A 14 -4.95 14.51 5.04
N LEU A 15 -4.05 14.26 4.08
CA LEU A 15 -4.16 14.80 2.74
C LEU A 15 -5.32 14.14 1.96
N PRO A 16 -6.09 14.90 1.17
CA PRO A 16 -7.29 14.37 0.49
C PRO A 16 -6.98 13.29 -0.57
N ASN A 17 -5.75 13.27 -1.08
CA ASN A 17 -5.26 12.35 -2.10
C ASN A 17 -4.40 11.20 -1.52
N VAL A 18 -4.32 11.05 -0.20
CA VAL A 18 -3.55 9.99 0.46
C VAL A 18 -4.50 9.11 1.27
N SER A 19 -4.33 7.79 1.14
CA SER A 19 -5.04 6.81 1.96
C SER A 19 -4.07 5.74 2.42
N LEU A 20 -4.05 5.49 3.73
CA LEU A 20 -3.24 4.44 4.34
C LEU A 20 -4.13 3.30 4.79
N PHE A 21 -3.66 2.09 4.51
CA PHE A 21 -4.30 0.83 4.86
C PHE A 21 -3.27 -0.06 5.52
N VAL A 22 -3.63 -0.64 6.66
CA VAL A 22 -2.82 -1.64 7.37
C VAL A 22 -3.51 -2.99 7.22
N VAL A 23 -2.77 -3.98 6.74
CA VAL A 23 -3.21 -5.38 6.76
C VAL A 23 -2.81 -5.97 8.12
N PRO A 24 -3.77 -6.41 8.95
CA PRO A 24 -3.47 -7.05 10.22
C PRO A 24 -2.64 -8.33 10.06
N ALA A 25 -1.83 -8.64 11.09
CA ALA A 25 -0.95 -9.81 11.07
C ALA A 25 -1.71 -11.16 11.11
N ASP A 26 -2.97 -11.17 11.55
CA ASP A 26 -3.82 -12.36 11.69
C ASP A 26 -4.59 -12.73 10.41
N VAL A 27 -4.49 -11.92 9.34
CA VAL A 27 -5.11 -12.20 8.02
C VAL A 27 -4.53 -13.45 7.35
N GLY A 28 -3.33 -13.89 7.73
CA GLY A 28 -2.67 -15.06 7.16
C GLY A 28 -2.11 -14.79 5.76
N MET A 29 -2.28 -15.73 4.84
CA MET A 29 -1.73 -15.64 3.48
C MET A 29 -2.59 -14.72 2.59
N TYR A 30 -2.01 -13.63 2.10
CA TYR A 30 -2.68 -12.69 1.18
C TYR A 30 -1.74 -12.22 0.06
N PRO A 31 -2.25 -11.69 -1.07
CA PRO A 31 -1.43 -11.37 -2.24
C PRO A 31 -0.31 -10.35 -2.00
N GLY A 32 -0.39 -9.53 -0.95
CA GLY A 32 0.63 -8.53 -0.61
C GLY A 32 1.92 -9.14 -0.08
N LEU A 33 1.90 -10.40 0.37
CA LEU A 33 3.12 -11.15 0.73
C LEU A 33 3.99 -11.48 -0.50
N GLY A 34 3.47 -11.29 -1.71
CA GLY A 34 4.23 -11.47 -2.96
C GLY A 34 5.22 -10.35 -3.27
N GLY A 35 5.27 -9.29 -2.44
CA GLY A 35 6.17 -8.16 -2.61
C GLY A 35 5.46 -6.86 -3.01
N PRO A 36 6.13 -5.71 -2.88
CA PRO A 36 5.55 -4.42 -3.17
C PRO A 36 5.44 -4.18 -4.68
N PHE A 37 4.42 -3.42 -5.05
CA PHE A 37 4.24 -2.92 -6.41
C PHE A 37 3.56 -1.55 -6.38
N THR A 38 3.76 -0.78 -7.43
CA THR A 38 3.15 0.52 -7.66
C THR A 38 2.38 0.46 -8.98
N VAL A 39 1.18 1.02 -9.02
CA VAL A 39 0.43 1.23 -10.27
C VAL A 39 0.23 2.73 -10.44
N ALA A 40 0.56 3.22 -11.63
CA ALA A 40 0.34 4.61 -12.02
C ALA A 40 -0.66 4.66 -13.18
N GLU A 41 -1.57 5.62 -13.10
CA GLU A 41 -2.45 6.01 -14.21
C GLU A 41 -1.95 7.35 -14.74
N MET A 42 -1.70 7.41 -16.04
CA MET A 42 -1.20 8.57 -16.76
C MET A 42 -2.36 9.48 -17.18
N PRO A 43 -2.12 10.77 -17.46
CA PRO A 43 -3.18 11.70 -17.85
C PRO A 43 -3.95 11.31 -19.13
N ASP A 44 -3.37 10.49 -19.99
CA ASP A 44 -3.98 9.94 -21.21
C ASP A 44 -4.78 8.65 -20.96
N GLY A 45 -4.88 8.20 -19.71
CA GLY A 45 -5.55 6.96 -19.30
C GLY A 45 -4.70 5.70 -19.46
N ALA A 46 -3.45 5.80 -19.96
CA ALA A 46 -2.52 4.68 -19.95
C ALA A 46 -2.20 4.30 -18.50
N ARG A 47 -2.03 3.00 -18.23
CA ARG A 47 -1.57 2.55 -16.92
C ARG A 47 -0.26 1.79 -17.04
N VAL A 48 0.65 2.09 -16.14
CA VAL A 48 1.93 1.38 -15.99
C VAL A 48 2.06 0.89 -14.56
N ALA A 49 2.85 -0.15 -14.36
CA ALA A 49 3.14 -0.66 -13.04
C ALA A 49 4.63 -0.91 -12.85
N HIS A 50 5.07 -0.76 -11.61
CA HIS A 50 6.42 -1.06 -11.17
C HIS A 50 6.33 -2.18 -10.15
N VAL A 51 7.05 -3.28 -10.36
CA VAL A 51 7.15 -4.39 -9.41
C VAL A 51 8.59 -4.49 -8.96
N ASP A 52 8.81 -4.35 -7.66
CA ASP A 52 10.12 -4.52 -7.06
C ASP A 52 10.46 -6.01 -6.90
N SER A 53 11.72 -6.34 -7.11
CA SER A 53 12.27 -7.65 -6.78
C SER A 53 13.64 -7.49 -6.10
N GLN A 54 14.15 -8.58 -5.53
CA GLN A 54 15.46 -8.58 -4.87
C GLN A 54 16.63 -8.36 -5.85
N ALA A 55 16.41 -8.54 -7.16
CA ALA A 55 17.47 -8.43 -8.16
C ALA A 55 17.26 -7.23 -9.09
N GLN A 56 16.12 -7.18 -9.78
CA GLN A 56 15.80 -6.10 -10.72
C GLN A 56 14.33 -5.73 -10.62
N ALA A 57 14.05 -4.43 -10.53
CA ALA A 57 12.69 -3.94 -10.65
C ALA A 57 12.20 -4.05 -12.10
N GLN A 58 10.91 -4.29 -12.28
CA GLN A 58 10.28 -4.43 -13.59
C GLN A 58 9.24 -3.34 -13.81
N LEU A 59 9.38 -2.64 -14.94
CA LEU A 59 8.34 -1.75 -15.47
C LEU A 59 7.42 -2.56 -16.39
N ILE A 60 6.11 -2.50 -16.14
CA ILE A 60 5.07 -3.26 -16.83
C ILE A 60 4.08 -2.27 -17.44
N ASP A 61 3.91 -2.31 -18.76
CA ASP A 61 2.95 -1.50 -19.51
C ASP A 61 1.88 -2.35 -20.22
N LYS A 62 2.06 -3.67 -20.27
CA LYS A 62 1.09 -4.59 -20.85
C LYS A 62 -0.22 -4.57 -20.06
N VAL A 63 -1.30 -4.13 -20.72
CA VAL A 63 -2.64 -3.92 -20.15
C VAL A 63 -3.12 -5.08 -19.27
N ALA A 64 -2.97 -6.33 -19.74
CA ALA A 64 -3.41 -7.52 -19.02
C ALA A 64 -2.66 -7.74 -17.68
N ASP A 65 -1.39 -7.38 -17.63
CA ASP A 65 -0.52 -7.58 -16.48
C ASP A 65 -0.76 -6.47 -15.45
N VAL A 66 -0.90 -5.22 -15.91
CA VAL A 66 -1.32 -4.10 -15.05
C VAL A 66 -2.73 -4.34 -14.49
N ALA A 67 -3.65 -4.92 -15.26
CA ALA A 67 -4.97 -5.31 -14.77
C ALA A 67 -4.90 -6.42 -13.71
N THR A 68 -3.93 -7.33 -13.81
CA THR A 68 -3.67 -8.35 -12.79
C THR A 68 -3.22 -7.71 -11.47
N LEU A 69 -2.33 -6.71 -11.53
CA LEU A 69 -1.90 -5.97 -10.33
C LEU A 69 -3.05 -5.17 -9.70
N GLY A 70 -3.93 -4.56 -10.50
CA GLY A 70 -5.15 -3.91 -10.00
C GLY A 70 -6.04 -4.87 -9.20
N ARG A 71 -6.28 -6.09 -9.72
CA ARG A 71 -7.03 -7.13 -8.99
C ARG A 71 -6.32 -7.66 -7.74
N ARG A 72 -4.99 -7.57 -7.68
CA ARG A 72 -4.23 -7.90 -6.46
C ARG A 72 -4.36 -6.80 -5.42
N TRP A 73 -4.29 -5.54 -5.84
CA TRP A 73 -4.53 -4.39 -4.97
C TRP A 73 -5.91 -4.47 -4.30
N GLU A 74 -6.96 -4.77 -5.06
CA GLU A 74 -8.31 -4.95 -4.50
C GLU A 74 -8.34 -6.02 -3.40
N ARG A 75 -7.75 -7.21 -3.66
CA ARG A 75 -7.67 -8.29 -2.67
C ARG A 75 -6.83 -7.94 -1.44
N ILE A 76 -5.77 -7.14 -1.60
CA ILE A 76 -4.98 -6.64 -0.47
C ILE A 76 -5.84 -5.72 0.39
N ARG A 77 -6.61 -4.83 -0.26
CA ARG A 77 -7.51 -3.89 0.42
C ARG A 77 -8.63 -4.62 1.15
N ASP A 78 -9.14 -5.74 0.61
CA ASP A 78 -10.18 -6.55 1.25
C ASP A 78 -9.72 -7.17 2.58
N GLY A 79 -8.42 -7.49 2.70
CA GLY A 79 -7.81 -7.96 3.94
C GLY A 79 -7.32 -6.84 4.86
N ALA A 80 -7.39 -5.57 4.44
CA ALA A 80 -6.91 -4.46 5.23
C ALA A 80 -7.98 -3.91 6.18
N LEU A 81 -7.53 -3.29 7.27
CA LEU A 81 -8.39 -2.47 8.10
C LEU A 81 -8.98 -1.30 7.30
N SER A 82 -10.12 -0.76 7.76
CA SER A 82 -10.64 0.48 7.20
C SER A 82 -9.62 1.62 7.35
N ARG A 83 -9.75 2.68 6.54
CA ARG A 83 -8.85 3.85 6.61
C ARG A 83 -8.78 4.47 8.01
N ALA A 84 -9.92 4.55 8.70
CA ALA A 84 -9.98 5.09 10.07
C ALA A 84 -9.27 4.17 11.08
N GLN A 85 -9.53 2.87 11.02
CA GLN A 85 -8.86 1.88 11.88
C GLN A 85 -7.36 1.83 11.63
N SER A 86 -6.93 1.89 10.36
CA SER A 86 -5.52 1.94 9.97
C SER A 86 -4.83 3.18 10.55
N LEU A 87 -5.46 4.36 10.43
CA LEU A 87 -4.91 5.60 10.99
C LEU A 87 -4.81 5.55 12.52
N ASN A 88 -5.81 5.01 13.19
CA ASN A 88 -5.77 4.84 14.64
C ASN A 88 -4.63 3.92 15.06
N LEU A 89 -4.47 2.78 14.39
CA LEU A 89 -3.39 1.84 14.67
C LEU A 89 -1.99 2.47 14.46
N ILE A 90 -1.82 3.28 13.41
CA ILE A 90 -0.56 3.99 13.17
C ILE A 90 -0.26 5.00 14.31
N ARG A 91 -1.28 5.70 14.82
CA ARG A 91 -1.13 6.64 15.94
C ARG A 91 -0.82 5.93 17.26
N GLU A 92 -1.47 4.80 17.52
CA GLU A 92 -1.20 3.95 18.68
C GLU A 92 0.24 3.42 18.63
N ALA A 93 0.68 2.96 17.46
CA ALA A 93 2.07 2.54 17.25
C ALA A 93 3.04 3.69 17.56
N ALA A 94 2.81 4.89 17.02
CA ALA A 94 3.64 6.06 17.30
C ALA A 94 3.76 6.34 18.81
N ALA A 95 2.66 6.26 19.55
CA ALA A 95 2.64 6.47 20.99
C ALA A 95 3.48 5.43 21.75
N SER A 96 3.46 4.17 21.30
CA SER A 96 4.13 3.02 21.94
C SER A 96 5.66 3.02 21.82
N TRP A 97 6.23 3.67 20.79
CA TRP A 97 7.68 3.70 20.54
C TRP A 97 8.35 4.82 21.35
N THR A 98 8.72 4.58 22.61
CA THR A 98 9.50 5.54 23.45
C THR A 98 10.81 5.96 22.82
#